data_AF-A0A1B6M351-F1
#
_entry.id   AF-A0A1B6M351-F1
#
_cell.length_a   1.000
_cell.length_b   1.000
_cell.length_c   1.000
_cell.angle_alpha   90.00
_cell.angle_beta   90.00
_cell.angle_gamma   90.00
#
_symmetry.space_group_name_H-M   'P 1'
#
loop_
_entity.id
_entity.type
_entity.pdbx_description
1 polymer ?
#
loop_
_entity_poly.entity_id
_entity_poly.type
_entity_poly.pdbx_seq_one_letter_code
_entity_poly.pdbx_strand_id
1 'polypeptide(L)'
;RVEGWQPIDPVTVDRVGVYFRLTSPDYTSAHSELPQARVVLEVTLEGSARKLVTVRSALQLCNRLVDTVEVKLDNTHIHSGTPMHLTASPGATLSVPLAYALAQVWVRPLDRSQVPTHYHAFCNRPITWQHVTRPNRVVEELRQCHSNRGLNYKFSVVVSRENYPVDRPPPLAPPLSSVWLQPAHTITLLNALTLVNLLPYELTYSVRNMVSGRVRAGQEAAIHQVDQDHQIELNIGLENYPGMATLTIPTLPTPFTHKLRLQDQARRRLQVTASVVAQQGTGLKVSVSAPFWLVNKTGLPLVFRQEGVATETAGQYEEHEVARMVAPLLFSFVEQDASPTVVARVGSKVHPEGTPQWCQHFRLQPGVQVRR
;
A
#
# COMPACT_ATOMS: atom_id res chain seq x y z
N ARG A 1 -34.16 10.96 -9.30
CA ARG A 1 -34.65 11.25 -7.93
C ARG A 1 -33.93 10.32 -6.97
N VAL A 2 -33.46 10.83 -5.82
CA VAL A 2 -32.91 10.01 -4.73
C VAL A 2 -33.96 9.95 -3.63
N GLU A 3 -34.18 8.78 -3.03
CA GLU A 3 -35.19 8.60 -1.97
C GLU A 3 -34.91 9.51 -0.77
N GLY A 4 -35.94 10.17 -0.24
CA GLY A 4 -35.81 11.15 0.86
C GLY A 4 -35.32 12.54 0.43
N TRP A 5 -35.07 12.76 -0.86
CA TRP A 5 -34.59 14.03 -1.42
C TRP A 5 -35.48 14.54 -2.55
N GLN A 6 -35.51 15.86 -2.71
CA GLN A 6 -36.20 16.50 -3.82
C GLN A 6 -35.59 16.09 -5.18
N PRO A 7 -36.37 16.15 -6.27
CA PRO A 7 -35.83 15.93 -7.61
C PRO A 7 -34.72 16.95 -7.94
N ILE A 8 -33.63 16.48 -8.55
CA ILE A 8 -32.54 17.32 -9.04
C ILE A 8 -32.82 17.78 -10.48
N ASP A 9 -32.27 18.94 -10.84
CA ASP A 9 -32.29 19.42 -12.22
C ASP A 9 -31.64 18.43 -13.19
N PRO A 10 -32.14 18.32 -14.43
CA PRO A 10 -31.57 17.44 -15.44
C PRO A 10 -30.12 17.79 -15.77
N VAL A 11 -29.38 16.78 -16.22
CA VAL A 11 -27.99 16.89 -16.70
C VAL A 11 -27.95 16.34 -18.13
N THR A 12 -27.26 17.06 -19.02
CA THR A 12 -27.02 16.58 -20.38
C THR A 12 -25.98 15.47 -20.36
N VAL A 13 -26.33 14.31 -20.90
CA VAL A 13 -25.44 13.13 -20.98
C VAL A 13 -24.67 13.08 -22.30
N ASP A 14 -24.68 14.15 -23.09
CA ASP A 14 -24.03 14.21 -24.41
C ASP A 14 -22.52 14.14 -24.31
N ARG A 15 -21.95 14.68 -23.22
CA ARG A 15 -20.50 14.69 -22.98
C ARG A 15 -20.14 13.80 -21.79
N VAL A 16 -18.98 13.15 -21.92
CA VAL A 16 -18.31 12.48 -20.80
C VAL A 16 -17.83 13.54 -19.83
N GLY A 17 -18.01 13.29 -18.53
CA GLY A 17 -17.61 14.22 -17.50
C GLY A 17 -18.29 13.98 -16.16
N VAL A 18 -17.89 14.79 -15.19
CA VAL A 18 -18.46 14.78 -13.84
C VAL A 18 -19.29 16.04 -13.64
N TYR A 19 -20.56 15.85 -13.34
CA TYR A 19 -21.53 16.91 -13.05
C TYR A 19 -22.00 16.79 -11.61
N PHE A 20 -22.49 17.89 -11.04
CA PHE A 20 -23.14 17.84 -9.73
C PHE A 20 -24.38 18.72 -9.68
N ARG A 21 -25.29 18.36 -8.77
CA ARG A 21 -26.47 19.13 -8.40
C ARG A 21 -26.57 19.19 -6.88
N LEU A 22 -27.13 20.27 -6.38
CA LEU A 22 -27.57 20.35 -4.99
C LEU A 22 -29.02 19.87 -4.93
N THR A 23 -29.36 19.14 -3.87
CA THR A 23 -30.72 18.73 -3.58
C THR A 23 -31.05 19.06 -2.15
N SER A 24 -32.29 19.46 -1.88
CA SER A 24 -32.81 19.64 -0.52
C SER A 24 -33.49 18.35 -0.04
N PRO A 25 -33.53 18.08 1.27
CA PRO A 25 -34.33 16.99 1.81
C PRO A 25 -35.81 17.17 1.47
N ASP A 26 -36.55 16.08 1.38
CA ASP A 26 -38.00 16.13 1.29
C ASP A 26 -38.58 16.49 2.67
N TYR A 27 -39.26 17.63 2.79
CA TYR A 27 -39.82 18.14 4.06
C TYR A 27 -40.89 17.23 4.68
N THR A 28 -41.37 16.24 3.93
CA THR A 28 -42.31 15.22 4.42
C THR A 28 -41.62 14.00 5.06
N SER A 29 -40.28 13.94 5.00
CA SER A 29 -39.47 12.84 5.52
C SER A 29 -38.84 13.19 6.87
N ALA A 30 -38.37 12.17 7.61
CA ALA A 30 -37.61 12.31 8.85
C ALA A 30 -36.26 13.06 8.70
N HIS A 31 -35.96 13.58 7.50
CA HIS A 31 -34.74 14.29 7.14
C HIS A 31 -34.94 15.81 6.98
N SER A 32 -36.08 16.37 7.39
CA SER A 32 -36.42 17.79 7.21
C SER A 32 -35.41 18.78 7.82
N GLU A 33 -34.62 18.34 8.80
CA GLU A 33 -33.59 19.14 9.47
C GLU A 33 -32.22 19.12 8.77
N LEU A 34 -32.04 18.27 7.76
CA LEU A 34 -30.77 18.16 7.05
C LEU A 34 -30.54 19.36 6.10
N PRO A 35 -29.27 19.77 5.89
CA PRO A 35 -28.96 20.75 4.86
C PRO A 35 -29.08 20.14 3.46
N GLN A 36 -28.95 20.99 2.44
CA GLN A 36 -28.79 20.53 1.06
C GLN A 36 -27.64 19.52 0.95
N ALA A 37 -27.73 18.58 0.02
CA ALA A 37 -26.68 17.61 -0.29
C ALA A 37 -26.21 17.72 -1.73
N ARG A 38 -24.91 17.49 -1.98
CA ARG A 38 -24.35 17.38 -3.33
C ARG A 38 -24.48 15.96 -3.89
N VAL A 39 -25.21 15.84 -5.00
CA VAL A 39 -25.31 14.62 -5.83
C VAL A 39 -24.38 14.76 -7.02
N VAL A 40 -23.61 13.72 -7.29
CA VAL A 40 -22.67 13.64 -8.41
C VAL A 40 -23.25 12.72 -9.48
N LEU A 41 -23.18 13.18 -10.73
CA LEU A 41 -23.53 12.43 -11.93
C LEU A 41 -22.28 12.32 -12.77
N GLU A 42 -21.73 11.12 -12.82
CA GLU A 42 -20.50 10.81 -13.55
C GLU A 42 -20.86 10.04 -14.82
N VAL A 43 -20.61 10.66 -15.96
CA VAL A 43 -20.89 10.10 -17.29
C VAL A 43 -19.59 9.59 -17.87
N THR A 44 -19.43 8.28 -17.99
CA THR A 44 -18.26 7.61 -18.58
C THR A 44 -18.64 6.82 -19.83
N LEU A 45 -17.65 6.52 -20.67
CA LEU A 45 -17.81 5.60 -21.79
C LEU A 45 -17.34 4.20 -21.38
N GLU A 46 -18.20 3.21 -21.59
CA GLU A 46 -17.88 1.80 -21.46
C GLU A 46 -17.76 1.20 -22.88
N GLY A 47 -16.55 0.78 -23.25
CA GLY A 47 -16.25 0.31 -24.61
C GLY A 47 -16.27 1.45 -25.64
N SER A 48 -16.86 1.22 -26.81
CA SER A 48 -16.82 2.14 -27.95
C SER A 48 -17.99 3.13 -28.04
N ALA A 49 -19.13 2.87 -27.39
CA ALA A 49 -20.34 3.70 -27.58
C ALA A 49 -21.35 3.71 -26.41
N ARG A 50 -21.18 2.89 -25.38
CA ARG A 50 -22.13 2.85 -24.26
C ARG A 50 -21.78 3.92 -23.23
N LYS A 51 -22.71 4.81 -22.92
CA LYS A 51 -22.55 5.76 -21.81
C LYS A 51 -23.06 5.13 -20.53
N LEU A 52 -22.20 5.08 -19.52
CA LEU A 52 -22.56 4.70 -18.16
C LEU A 52 -22.74 5.97 -17.35
N VAL A 53 -23.91 6.14 -16.75
CA VAL A 53 -24.20 7.27 -15.85
C VAL A 53 -24.23 6.76 -14.43
N THR A 54 -23.20 7.09 -13.67
CA THR A 54 -23.08 6.76 -12.25
C THR A 54 -23.65 7.90 -11.42
N VAL A 55 -24.69 7.62 -10.64
CA VAL A 55 -25.26 8.57 -9.67
C VAL A 55 -24.76 8.19 -8.29
N ARG A 56 -24.07 9.12 -7.62
CA ARG A 56 -23.44 8.89 -6.31
C ARG A 56 -23.42 10.15 -5.46
N SER A 57 -23.12 9.99 -4.19
CA SER A 57 -22.81 11.13 -3.32
C SER A 57 -21.42 11.69 -3.63
N ALA A 58 -21.22 12.94 -3.21
CA ALA A 58 -19.93 13.63 -3.35
C ALA A 58 -18.91 13.27 -2.26
N LEU A 59 -19.25 12.37 -1.34
CA LEU A 59 -18.34 11.80 -0.34
C LEU A 59 -18.20 10.30 -0.59
N GLN A 60 -16.99 9.87 -0.96
CA GLN A 60 -16.68 8.47 -1.17
C GLN A 60 -15.75 7.95 -0.09
N LEU A 61 -15.90 6.67 0.26
CA LEU A 61 -14.97 5.94 1.12
C LEU A 61 -14.41 4.75 0.37
N CYS A 62 -13.09 4.71 0.19
CA CYS A 62 -12.36 3.66 -0.48
C CYS A 62 -11.60 2.82 0.55
N ASN A 63 -11.94 1.54 0.67
CA ASN A 63 -11.18 0.62 1.51
C ASN A 63 -10.04 -0.01 0.68
N ARG A 64 -8.80 0.41 0.89
CA ARG A 64 -7.60 -0.26 0.33
C ARG A 64 -6.80 -1.00 1.40
N LEU A 65 -7.43 -1.32 2.52
CA LEU A 65 -6.88 -2.25 3.51
C LEU A 65 -7.06 -3.68 3.01
N VAL A 66 -6.27 -4.59 3.58
CA VAL A 66 -6.42 -6.04 3.32
C VAL A 66 -7.64 -6.63 4.00
N ASP A 67 -8.17 -5.96 5.02
CA ASP A 67 -9.30 -6.38 5.82
C ASP A 67 -10.60 -5.67 5.44
N THR A 68 -11.70 -6.40 5.60
CA THR A 68 -13.04 -5.83 5.52
C THR A 68 -13.22 -4.91 6.72
N VAL A 69 -13.78 -3.72 6.53
CA VAL A 69 -14.02 -2.78 7.62
C VAL A 69 -15.50 -2.50 7.82
N GLU A 70 -15.88 -2.28 9.07
CA GLU A 70 -17.13 -1.66 9.43
C GLU A 70 -16.95 -0.14 9.48
N VAL A 71 -17.86 0.57 8.85
CA VAL A 71 -17.90 2.03 8.79
C VAL A 71 -19.17 2.48 9.50
N LYS A 72 -19.01 3.16 10.63
CA LYS A 72 -20.09 3.82 11.35
C LYS A 72 -20.13 5.29 10.97
N LEU A 73 -21.28 5.74 10.48
CA LEU A 73 -21.58 7.12 10.12
C LEU A 73 -22.44 7.73 11.23
N ASP A 74 -21.86 8.67 11.97
CA ASP A 74 -22.48 9.28 13.14
C ASP A 74 -22.85 10.76 12.89
N ASN A 75 -24.15 11.02 12.90
CA ASN A 75 -24.76 12.33 12.68
C ASN A 75 -25.49 12.87 13.91
N THR A 76 -25.33 12.22 15.06
CA THR A 76 -26.05 12.59 16.31
C THR A 76 -25.77 14.02 16.77
N HIS A 77 -24.65 14.60 16.32
CA HIS A 77 -24.29 16.01 16.54
C HIS A 77 -25.06 17.01 15.67
N ILE A 78 -25.78 16.56 14.63
CA ILE A 78 -26.53 17.38 13.67
C ILE A 78 -28.04 17.19 13.85
N HIS A 79 -28.50 15.95 14.01
CA HIS A 79 -29.91 15.62 14.19
C HIS A 79 -30.08 14.37 15.08
N SER A 80 -31.26 14.17 15.68
CA SER A 80 -31.53 13.12 16.68
C SER A 80 -31.74 11.71 16.08
N GLY A 81 -30.91 11.30 15.11
CA GLY A 81 -31.00 9.99 14.45
C GLY A 81 -30.03 8.94 15.00
N THR A 82 -30.25 7.67 14.64
CA THR A 82 -29.31 6.58 14.95
C THR A 82 -28.12 6.58 13.96
N PRO A 83 -26.90 6.24 14.43
CA PRO A 83 -25.77 6.02 13.54
C PRO A 83 -26.06 4.93 12.49
N MET A 84 -25.57 5.12 11.27
CA MET A 84 -25.66 4.11 10.22
C MET A 84 -24.38 3.28 10.16
N HIS A 85 -24.53 1.97 9.96
CA HIS A 85 -23.41 1.04 9.86
C HIS A 85 -23.35 0.46 8.45
N LEU A 86 -22.17 0.52 7.83
CA LEU A 86 -21.87 -0.01 6.51
C LEU A 86 -20.69 -0.98 6.61
N THR A 87 -20.55 -1.85 5.63
CA THR A 87 -19.39 -2.74 5.49
C THR A 87 -18.69 -2.47 4.17
N ALA A 88 -17.36 -2.29 4.22
CA ALA A 88 -16.53 -2.10 3.03
C ALA A 88 -15.53 -3.25 2.91
N SER A 89 -15.70 -4.09 1.90
CA SER A 89 -14.72 -5.14 1.55
C SER A 89 -13.40 -4.53 1.05
N PRO A 90 -12.29 -5.28 1.08
CA PRO A 90 -11.03 -4.85 0.46
C PRO A 90 -11.24 -4.46 -1.00
N GLY A 91 -10.71 -3.31 -1.39
CA GLY A 91 -10.86 -2.73 -2.73
C GLY A 91 -12.20 -2.05 -3.01
N ALA A 92 -13.18 -2.14 -2.10
CA ALA A 92 -14.49 -1.54 -2.32
C ALA A 92 -14.49 -0.02 -2.16
N THR A 93 -15.29 0.65 -2.99
CA THR A 93 -15.60 2.08 -2.86
C THR A 93 -17.09 2.24 -2.52
N LEU A 94 -17.36 2.80 -1.34
CA LEU A 94 -18.70 3.14 -0.89
C LEU A 94 -19.01 4.60 -1.20
N SER A 95 -20.23 4.87 -1.66
CA SER A 95 -20.78 6.23 -1.69
C SER A 95 -21.51 6.47 -0.39
N VAL A 96 -21.08 7.45 0.40
CA VAL A 96 -21.71 7.75 1.70
C VAL A 96 -23.14 8.26 1.45
N PRO A 97 -24.18 7.68 2.07
CA PRO A 97 -25.56 8.14 1.85
C PRO A 97 -25.71 9.63 2.12
N LEU A 98 -26.50 10.33 1.31
CA LEU A 98 -26.60 11.80 1.35
C LEU A 98 -27.00 12.31 2.74
N ALA A 99 -27.85 11.57 3.45
CA ALA A 99 -28.26 11.92 4.81
C ALA A 99 -27.07 11.99 5.78
N TYR A 100 -26.00 11.23 5.52
CA TYR A 100 -24.79 11.12 6.32
C TYR A 100 -23.57 11.81 5.68
N ALA A 101 -23.78 12.71 4.71
CA ALA A 101 -22.69 13.43 4.03
C ALA A 101 -21.84 14.28 4.99
N LEU A 102 -22.42 14.72 6.11
CA LEU A 102 -21.76 15.51 7.15
C LEU A 102 -21.31 14.68 8.36
N ALA A 103 -21.53 13.35 8.32
CA ALA A 103 -21.29 12.48 9.46
C ALA A 103 -19.82 12.43 9.85
N GLN A 104 -19.59 12.22 11.13
CA GLN A 104 -18.32 11.72 11.60
C GLN A 104 -18.18 10.25 11.19
N VAL A 105 -17.11 9.94 10.47
CA VAL A 105 -16.86 8.59 9.98
C VAL A 105 -15.95 7.86 10.97
N TRP A 106 -16.42 6.73 11.47
CA TRP A 106 -15.68 5.85 12.37
C TRP A 106 -15.45 4.52 11.68
N VAL A 107 -14.25 3.98 11.80
CA VAL A 107 -13.88 2.74 11.11
C VAL A 107 -13.28 1.75 12.10
N ARG A 108 -13.59 0.46 11.94
CA ARG A 108 -12.86 -0.65 12.55
C ARG A 108 -12.70 -1.82 11.59
N PRO A 109 -11.61 -2.59 11.66
CA PRO A 109 -11.52 -3.86 10.95
C PRO A 109 -12.54 -4.84 11.55
N LEU A 110 -13.22 -5.57 10.67
CA LEU A 110 -14.00 -6.73 11.07
C LEU A 110 -13.04 -7.90 11.32
N ASP A 111 -13.16 -8.52 12.48
CA ASP A 111 -12.28 -9.62 12.83
C ASP A 111 -12.55 -10.81 11.92
N ARG A 112 -11.48 -11.31 11.29
CA ARG A 112 -11.50 -12.57 10.51
C ARG A 112 -11.12 -13.77 11.37
N SER A 113 -10.64 -13.54 12.59
CA SER A 113 -10.32 -14.63 13.50
C SER A 113 -11.62 -15.38 13.84
N GLN A 114 -11.55 -16.71 13.82
CA GLN A 114 -12.67 -17.55 14.29
C GLN A 114 -12.79 -17.51 15.82
N VAL A 115 -12.18 -16.53 16.50
CA VAL A 115 -12.13 -16.44 17.94
C VAL A 115 -13.20 -15.44 18.38
N PRO A 116 -14.32 -15.89 18.98
CA PRO A 116 -15.50 -15.04 19.23
C PRO A 116 -15.22 -13.85 20.17
N THR A 117 -14.14 -13.92 20.94
CA THR A 117 -13.79 -12.91 21.93
C THR A 117 -12.85 -11.84 21.40
N HIS A 118 -12.24 -12.01 20.23
CA HIS A 118 -11.33 -11.00 19.68
C HIS A 118 -12.13 -9.92 18.96
N TYR A 119 -11.89 -8.66 19.31
CA TYR A 119 -12.54 -7.54 18.65
C TYR A 119 -11.67 -6.30 18.64
N HIS A 120 -11.97 -5.44 17.67
CA HIS A 120 -11.42 -4.10 17.59
C HIS A 120 -12.50 -3.07 17.93
N ALA A 121 -12.17 -2.11 18.78
CA ALA A 121 -12.96 -0.90 18.95
C ALA A 121 -12.90 -0.05 17.67
N PHE A 122 -13.84 0.90 17.51
CA PHE A 122 -13.71 1.93 16.48
C PHE A 122 -12.44 2.75 16.66
N CYS A 123 -11.99 3.37 15.56
CA CYS A 123 -10.81 4.20 15.55
C CYS A 123 -10.85 5.28 16.65
N ASN A 124 -9.70 5.58 17.23
CA ASN A 124 -9.52 6.45 18.40
C ASN A 124 -10.02 7.90 18.23
N ARG A 125 -10.21 8.35 16.99
CA ARG A 125 -10.75 9.67 16.65
C ARG A 125 -11.56 9.59 15.36
N PRO A 126 -12.60 10.42 15.18
CA PRO A 126 -13.40 10.40 13.98
C PRO A 126 -12.59 10.84 12.75
N ILE A 127 -13.00 10.36 11.59
CA ILE A 127 -12.53 10.83 10.30
C ILE A 127 -13.54 11.88 9.82
N THR A 128 -13.04 13.09 9.58
CA THR A 128 -13.81 14.24 9.12
C THR A 128 -13.16 14.77 7.85
N TRP A 129 -13.95 15.21 6.88
CA TRP A 129 -13.43 15.76 5.63
C TRP A 129 -13.36 17.29 5.65
N GLN A 130 -14.10 17.94 6.56
CA GLN A 130 -14.36 19.39 6.60
C GLN A 130 -13.08 20.25 6.69
N HIS A 131 -11.99 19.69 7.19
CA HIS A 131 -10.71 20.40 7.32
C HIS A 131 -9.91 20.49 5.99
N VAL A 132 -10.31 19.75 4.94
CA VAL A 132 -9.63 19.70 3.64
C VAL A 132 -10.35 20.57 2.60
N THR A 133 -10.17 21.89 2.67
CA THR A 133 -10.99 22.83 1.88
C THR A 133 -10.47 23.15 0.48
N ARG A 134 -9.16 23.04 0.24
CA ARG A 134 -8.52 23.46 -1.03
C ARG A 134 -8.68 22.37 -2.11
N PRO A 135 -9.08 22.71 -3.36
CA PRO A 135 -9.12 21.75 -4.46
C PRO A 135 -7.77 21.04 -4.67
N ASN A 136 -7.82 19.74 -4.98
CA ASN A 136 -6.66 18.86 -5.15
C ASN A 136 -5.76 18.72 -3.91
N ARG A 137 -6.19 19.20 -2.75
CA ARG A 137 -5.45 19.01 -1.51
C ARG A 137 -5.68 17.60 -0.99
N VAL A 138 -4.58 16.98 -0.58
CA VAL A 138 -4.57 15.68 0.10
C VAL A 138 -4.07 15.89 1.52
N VAL A 139 -4.73 15.26 2.48
CA VAL A 139 -4.28 15.17 3.88
C VAL A 139 -4.21 13.70 4.24
N GLU A 140 -3.15 13.29 4.93
CA GLU A 140 -2.96 11.92 5.41
C GLU A 140 -2.77 11.94 6.92
N GLU A 141 -3.51 11.11 7.63
CA GLU A 141 -3.42 11.00 9.09
C GLU A 141 -3.51 9.56 9.55
N LEU A 142 -2.74 9.21 10.58
CA LEU A 142 -2.83 7.89 11.20
C LEU A 142 -4.09 7.76 12.06
N ARG A 143 -4.69 6.57 12.05
CA ARG A 143 -5.78 6.17 12.94
C ARG A 143 -5.44 4.83 13.59
N GLN A 144 -6.02 4.61 14.77
CA GLN A 144 -5.80 3.40 15.57
C GLN A 144 -7.11 2.84 16.08
N CYS A 145 -7.36 1.56 15.85
CA CYS A 145 -8.41 0.78 16.52
C CYS A 145 -7.79 -0.04 17.65
N HIS A 146 -8.32 0.10 18.86
CA HIS A 146 -7.83 -0.66 20.01
C HIS A 146 -8.30 -2.10 19.92
N SER A 147 -7.37 -3.05 20.11
CA SER A 147 -7.71 -4.47 20.27
C SER A 147 -7.82 -4.81 21.75
N ASN A 148 -8.77 -5.66 22.11
CA ASN A 148 -8.85 -6.21 23.46
C ASN A 148 -7.73 -7.24 23.76
N ARG A 149 -6.89 -7.57 22.78
CA ARG A 149 -5.70 -8.44 22.93
C ARG A 149 -4.38 -7.68 22.90
N GLY A 150 -4.41 -6.35 22.95
CA GLY A 150 -3.23 -5.48 23.07
C GLY A 150 -2.55 -5.09 21.76
N LEU A 151 -2.68 -5.89 20.69
CA LEU A 151 -2.14 -5.52 19.37
C LEU A 151 -3.12 -4.61 18.62
N ASN A 152 -2.92 -3.31 18.74
CA ASN A 152 -3.77 -2.32 18.08
C ASN A 152 -3.63 -2.37 16.55
N TYR A 153 -4.74 -2.09 15.87
CA TYR A 153 -4.80 -2.03 14.41
C TYR A 153 -4.64 -0.58 13.94
N LYS A 154 -3.49 -0.24 13.38
CA LYS A 154 -3.20 1.10 12.83
C LYS A 154 -3.37 1.13 11.32
N PHE A 155 -3.81 2.26 10.79
CA PHE A 155 -3.99 2.49 9.35
C PHE A 155 -3.91 3.98 9.02
N SER A 156 -3.52 4.29 7.79
CA SER A 156 -3.50 5.66 7.27
C SER A 156 -4.86 6.01 6.68
N VAL A 157 -5.33 7.22 6.93
CA VAL A 157 -6.53 7.80 6.33
C VAL A 157 -6.12 8.95 5.45
N VAL A 158 -6.42 8.84 4.17
CA VAL A 158 -6.16 9.88 3.17
C VAL A 158 -7.46 10.56 2.82
N VAL A 159 -7.56 11.85 3.10
CA VAL A 159 -8.70 12.69 2.71
C VAL A 159 -8.25 13.57 1.55
N SER A 160 -8.82 13.32 0.36
CA SER A 160 -8.56 14.09 -0.86
C SER A 160 -9.76 14.98 -1.18
N ARG A 161 -9.52 16.26 -1.46
CA ARG A 161 -10.53 17.17 -2.04
C ARG A 161 -10.43 17.11 -3.55
N GLU A 162 -11.48 16.59 -4.19
CA GLU A 162 -11.61 16.55 -5.65
C GLU A 162 -11.65 17.97 -6.24
N ASN A 163 -11.48 18.14 -7.55
CA ASN A 163 -11.41 19.46 -8.18
C ASN A 163 -12.78 20.12 -8.43
N TYR A 164 -13.69 20.10 -7.45
CA TYR A 164 -14.94 20.84 -7.52
C TYR A 164 -14.72 22.32 -7.18
N PRO A 165 -15.53 23.25 -7.72
CA PRO A 165 -15.52 24.65 -7.31
C PRO A 165 -15.55 24.82 -5.79
N VAL A 166 -14.86 25.83 -5.29
CA VAL A 166 -14.89 26.16 -3.86
C VAL A 166 -16.25 26.78 -3.55
N ASP A 167 -16.93 26.24 -2.54
CA ASP A 167 -18.18 26.79 -2.04
C ASP A 167 -17.88 28.19 -1.46
N ARG A 168 -18.25 29.25 -2.19
CA ARG A 168 -18.14 30.62 -1.68
C ARG A 168 -19.35 30.88 -0.79
N PRO A 169 -19.18 31.24 0.49
CA PRO A 169 -20.29 31.72 1.27
C PRO A 169 -20.88 32.97 0.59
N PRO A 170 -22.22 33.12 0.52
CA PRO A 170 -22.84 34.31 -0.06
C PRO A 170 -22.31 35.58 0.63
N PRO A 171 -22.08 36.68 -0.11
CA PRO A 171 -21.49 37.92 0.44
C PRO A 171 -22.33 38.61 1.53
N LEU A 172 -23.55 38.15 1.80
CA LEU A 172 -24.48 38.71 2.79
C LEU A 172 -24.88 37.72 3.90
N ALA A 173 -24.17 36.60 4.05
CA ALA A 173 -24.47 35.65 5.13
C ALA A 173 -23.95 36.17 6.49
N PRO A 174 -24.73 36.06 7.60
CA PRO A 174 -24.29 36.46 8.93
C PRO A 174 -22.99 35.73 9.35
N PRO A 175 -22.22 36.28 10.31
CA PRO A 175 -20.87 35.81 10.61
C PRO A 175 -20.89 34.34 11.07
N LEU A 176 -20.21 33.50 10.29
CA LEU A 176 -19.52 32.27 10.67
C LEU A 176 -20.22 31.39 11.74
N SER A 177 -21.27 30.65 11.36
CA SER A 177 -21.63 29.40 12.07
C SER A 177 -22.50 28.38 11.32
N SER A 178 -23.04 28.63 10.12
CA SER A 178 -23.99 27.68 9.50
C SER A 178 -23.89 27.52 7.97
N VAL A 179 -22.70 27.70 7.38
CA VAL A 179 -22.49 27.25 5.99
C VAL A 179 -22.22 25.76 6.03
N TRP A 180 -23.27 24.97 5.83
CA TRP A 180 -23.19 23.52 5.66
C TRP A 180 -22.46 23.20 4.35
N LEU A 181 -21.13 23.28 4.40
CA LEU A 181 -20.25 22.95 3.29
C LEU A 181 -20.59 21.56 2.77
N GLN A 182 -20.53 21.40 1.46
CA GLN A 182 -20.85 20.14 0.82
C GLN A 182 -19.58 19.37 0.51
N PRO A 183 -19.54 18.05 0.81
CA PRO A 183 -18.37 17.27 0.49
C PRO A 183 -18.14 17.23 -1.02
N ALA A 184 -16.88 17.04 -1.37
CA ALA A 184 -16.38 16.75 -2.70
C ALA A 184 -15.08 15.97 -2.49
N HIS A 185 -15.17 14.92 -1.68
CA HIS A 185 -14.03 14.28 -1.07
C HIS A 185 -14.04 12.78 -1.28
N THR A 186 -12.82 12.24 -1.35
CA THR A 186 -12.57 10.81 -1.29
C THR A 186 -11.76 10.53 -0.03
N ILE A 187 -12.31 9.72 0.87
CA ILE A 187 -11.63 9.18 2.04
C ILE A 187 -11.07 7.81 1.63
N THR A 188 -9.75 7.63 1.65
CA THR A 188 -9.10 6.35 1.33
C THR A 188 -8.41 5.79 2.57
N LEU A 189 -8.71 4.54 2.90
CA LEU A 189 -8.08 3.80 3.99
C LEU A 189 -6.89 3.01 3.42
N LEU A 190 -5.70 3.22 3.96
CA LEU A 190 -4.45 2.58 3.53
C LEU A 190 -3.78 1.83 4.68
N ASN A 191 -3.00 0.79 4.36
CA ASN A 191 -2.22 0.05 5.35
C ASN A 191 -1.25 0.99 6.09
N ALA A 192 -0.98 0.72 7.37
CA ALA A 192 0.01 1.51 8.12
C ALA A 192 1.43 1.28 7.59
N LEU A 193 1.78 0.07 7.19
CA LEU A 193 3.00 -0.23 6.45
C LEU A 193 2.72 -1.36 5.46
N THR A 194 3.14 -1.18 4.21
CA THR A 194 3.10 -2.24 3.19
C THR A 194 4.52 -2.71 2.90
N LEU A 195 4.81 -3.99 3.18
CA LEU A 195 6.08 -4.63 2.84
C LEU A 195 5.91 -5.42 1.53
N VAL A 196 6.66 -5.05 0.50
CA VAL A 196 6.64 -5.71 -0.80
C VAL A 196 7.92 -6.51 -0.99
N ASN A 197 7.75 -7.79 -1.26
CA ASN A 197 8.84 -8.68 -1.59
C ASN A 197 8.98 -8.76 -3.12
N LEU A 198 9.96 -8.04 -3.66
CA LEU A 198 10.27 -8.13 -5.08
C LEU A 198 11.25 -9.26 -5.39
N LEU A 199 11.78 -9.99 -4.38
CA LEU A 199 12.73 -11.09 -4.57
C LEU A 199 12.06 -12.36 -5.12
N PRO A 200 12.84 -13.30 -5.70
CA PRO A 200 12.33 -14.58 -6.18
C PRO A 200 12.17 -15.63 -5.07
N TYR A 201 12.44 -15.26 -3.82
CA TYR A 201 12.38 -16.13 -2.64
C TYR A 201 11.39 -15.61 -1.60
N GLU A 202 10.93 -16.48 -0.71
CA GLU A 202 10.16 -16.06 0.46
C GLU A 202 11.02 -15.20 1.39
N LEU A 203 10.47 -14.05 1.78
CA LEU A 203 11.08 -13.10 2.70
C LEU A 203 10.44 -13.26 4.07
N THR A 204 11.26 -13.37 5.12
CA THR A 204 10.77 -13.32 6.50
C THR A 204 10.96 -11.92 7.05
N TYR A 205 10.02 -11.45 7.88
CA TYR A 205 10.14 -10.15 8.53
C TYR A 205 9.72 -10.21 9.99
N SER A 206 10.27 -9.28 10.78
CA SER A 206 9.78 -8.99 12.12
C SER A 206 9.89 -7.51 12.43
N VAL A 207 8.90 -6.99 13.15
CA VAL A 207 8.91 -5.67 13.76
C VAL A 207 9.06 -5.87 15.25
N ARG A 208 10.08 -5.25 15.85
CA ARG A 208 10.55 -5.48 17.23
C ARG A 208 9.39 -5.71 18.23
N ASN A 209 9.25 -6.96 18.70
CA ASN A 209 8.26 -7.41 19.70
C ASN A 209 6.77 -7.17 19.37
N MET A 210 6.44 -6.82 18.12
CA MET A 210 5.06 -6.52 17.71
C MET A 210 4.47 -7.61 16.83
N VAL A 211 5.14 -7.91 15.72
CA VAL A 211 4.63 -8.85 14.71
C VAL A 211 5.78 -9.44 13.91
N SER A 212 5.61 -10.68 13.47
CA SER A 212 6.49 -11.32 12.50
C SER A 212 5.66 -12.06 11.47
N GLY A 213 6.23 -12.30 10.30
CA GLY A 213 5.52 -12.93 9.21
C GLY A 213 6.44 -13.30 8.06
N ARG A 214 5.82 -13.77 6.97
CA ARG A 214 6.50 -14.14 5.75
C ARG A 214 5.77 -13.57 4.55
N VAL A 215 6.52 -13.20 3.51
CA VAL A 215 6.02 -12.65 2.26
C VAL A 215 6.57 -13.47 1.12
N ARG A 216 5.71 -14.18 0.39
CA ARG A 216 6.12 -15.00 -0.76
C ARG A 216 6.74 -14.12 -1.86
N ALA A 217 7.46 -14.76 -2.78
CA ALA A 217 8.06 -14.10 -3.93
C ALA A 217 7.02 -13.29 -4.73
N GLY A 218 7.33 -12.03 -5.02
CA GLY A 218 6.47 -11.12 -5.77
C GLY A 218 5.18 -10.68 -5.06
N GLN A 219 5.00 -11.01 -3.78
CA GLN A 219 3.82 -10.66 -3.00
C GLN A 219 4.09 -9.48 -2.05
N GLU A 220 3.04 -9.02 -1.38
CA GLU A 220 3.10 -7.99 -0.35
C GLU A 220 2.39 -8.41 0.93
N ALA A 221 2.76 -7.77 2.04
CA ALA A 221 2.12 -7.93 3.34
C ALA A 221 1.76 -6.55 3.92
N ALA A 222 0.55 -6.46 4.44
CA ALA A 222 0.11 -5.32 5.24
C ALA A 222 0.49 -5.53 6.70
N ILE A 223 1.11 -4.50 7.31
CA ILE A 223 1.57 -4.52 8.69
C ILE A 223 0.86 -3.39 9.42
N HIS A 224 -0.05 -3.73 10.33
CA HIS A 224 -0.88 -2.77 11.06
C HIS A 224 -0.41 -2.53 12.50
N GLN A 225 0.52 -3.35 13.00
CA GLN A 225 1.12 -3.26 14.34
C GLN A 225 2.41 -2.45 14.29
N VAL A 226 2.37 -1.27 13.66
CA VAL A 226 3.51 -0.35 13.55
C VAL A 226 3.12 1.02 14.03
N ASP A 227 3.99 1.64 14.82
CA ASP A 227 3.82 3.01 15.24
C ASP A 227 4.65 3.96 14.38
N GLN A 228 4.01 4.78 13.56
CA GLN A 228 4.71 5.76 12.73
C GLN A 228 5.10 7.03 13.51
N ASP A 229 4.57 7.21 14.72
CA ASP A 229 4.97 8.29 15.62
C ASP A 229 6.34 8.00 16.27
N HIS A 230 6.82 6.76 16.16
CA HIS A 230 8.11 6.29 16.66
C HIS A 230 8.94 5.71 15.51
N GLN A 231 10.23 5.52 15.77
CA GLN A 231 11.13 4.85 14.85
C GLN A 231 10.70 3.38 14.67
N ILE A 232 10.59 2.93 13.42
CA ILE A 232 10.23 1.55 13.09
C ILE A 232 11.51 0.77 12.77
N GLU A 233 11.72 -0.35 13.45
CA GLU A 233 12.77 -1.30 13.13
C GLU A 233 12.17 -2.54 12.48
N LEU A 234 12.37 -2.65 11.17
CA LEU A 234 11.93 -3.77 10.36
C LEU A 234 13.12 -4.70 10.09
N ASN A 235 13.11 -5.86 10.72
CA ASN A 235 14.10 -6.90 10.44
C ASN A 235 13.63 -7.74 9.25
N ILE A 236 14.55 -8.04 8.34
CA ILE A 236 14.31 -8.78 7.10
C ILE A 236 15.29 -9.97 7.04
N GLY A 237 14.77 -11.16 6.81
CA GLY A 237 15.54 -12.39 6.63
C GLY A 237 15.19 -13.10 5.32
N LEU A 238 16.11 -13.97 4.88
CA LEU A 238 15.93 -14.85 3.72
C LEU A 238 16.38 -16.25 4.09
N GLU A 239 15.76 -17.25 3.46
CA GLU A 239 16.21 -18.63 3.56
C GLU A 239 17.68 -18.76 3.10
N ASN A 240 18.46 -19.63 3.76
CA ASN A 240 19.90 -19.83 3.52
C ASN A 240 20.83 -18.66 3.85
N TYR A 241 20.29 -17.54 4.36
CA TYR A 241 21.08 -16.42 4.89
C TYR A 241 20.77 -16.26 6.38
N PRO A 242 21.50 -16.97 7.28
CA PRO A 242 21.24 -16.90 8.72
C PRO A 242 21.34 -15.47 9.25
N GLY A 243 20.43 -15.14 10.16
CA GLY A 243 20.30 -13.80 10.74
C GLY A 243 19.25 -12.93 10.04
N MET A 244 19.13 -11.69 10.48
CA MET A 244 18.23 -10.70 9.88
C MET A 244 18.98 -9.38 9.68
N ALA A 245 18.70 -8.71 8.57
CA ALA A 245 19.13 -7.35 8.34
C ALA A 245 18.07 -6.37 8.84
N THR A 246 18.47 -5.39 9.65
CA THR A 246 17.56 -4.38 10.20
C THR A 246 17.49 -3.17 9.27
N LEU A 247 16.28 -2.80 8.89
CA LEU A 247 15.93 -1.51 8.29
C LEU A 247 15.33 -0.62 9.37
N THR A 248 15.92 0.57 9.53
CA THR A 248 15.43 1.58 10.46
C THR A 248 14.73 2.70 9.70
N ILE A 249 13.44 2.89 9.97
CA ILE A 249 12.62 3.93 9.37
C ILE A 249 12.42 5.02 10.44
N PRO A 250 12.89 6.27 10.21
CA PRO A 250 12.73 7.35 11.18
C PRO A 250 11.26 7.78 11.29
N THR A 251 10.97 8.57 12.33
CA THR A 251 9.69 9.29 12.44
C THR A 251 9.55 10.26 11.27
N LEU A 252 8.33 10.40 10.72
CA LEU A 252 8.06 11.23 9.54
C LEU A 252 9.05 10.97 8.39
N PRO A 253 9.12 9.72 7.88
CA PRO A 253 10.12 9.36 6.89
C PRO A 253 9.91 10.13 5.57
N THR A 254 11.01 10.57 4.96
CA THR A 254 11.05 10.93 3.54
C THR A 254 11.40 9.70 2.71
N PRO A 255 11.16 9.68 1.39
CA PRO A 255 11.58 8.55 0.56
C PRO A 255 13.10 8.35 0.58
N PHE A 256 13.56 7.12 0.85
CA PHE A 256 14.98 6.79 0.83
C PHE A 256 15.22 5.34 0.42
N THR A 257 16.47 5.01 0.15
CA THR A 257 16.90 3.64 -0.15
C THR A 257 18.01 3.22 0.80
N HIS A 258 17.92 2.01 1.32
CA HIS A 258 18.88 1.45 2.26
C HIS A 258 19.39 0.09 1.78
N LYS A 259 20.69 -0.14 1.94
CA LYS A 259 21.35 -1.39 1.58
C LYS A 259 21.39 -2.33 2.77
N LEU A 260 20.61 -3.41 2.71
CA LEU A 260 20.56 -4.46 3.70
C LEU A 260 21.66 -5.49 3.40
N ARG A 261 22.42 -5.87 4.43
CA ARG A 261 23.52 -6.83 4.33
C ARG A 261 23.10 -8.13 4.98
N LEU A 262 23.09 -9.20 4.19
CA LEU A 262 22.85 -10.56 4.62
C LEU A 262 24.14 -11.35 4.47
N GLN A 263 24.28 -12.43 5.24
CA GLN A 263 25.40 -13.36 5.15
C GLN A 263 24.88 -14.78 5.03
N ASP A 264 25.52 -15.57 4.20
CA ASP A 264 25.24 -16.98 4.09
C ASP A 264 25.99 -17.80 5.17
N GLN A 265 25.82 -19.12 5.17
CA GLN A 265 26.46 -19.98 6.18
C GLN A 265 28.00 -19.93 6.13
N ALA A 266 28.58 -19.58 4.99
CA ALA A 266 30.02 -19.42 4.78
C ALA A 266 30.50 -17.98 5.06
N ARG A 267 29.66 -17.12 5.68
CA ARG A 267 29.91 -15.69 5.94
C ARG A 267 30.17 -14.86 4.69
N ARG A 268 29.76 -15.34 3.51
CA ARG A 268 29.82 -14.56 2.27
C ARG A 268 28.65 -13.59 2.26
N ARG A 269 28.90 -12.37 1.81
CA ARG A 269 27.94 -11.25 1.91
C ARG A 269 27.01 -11.21 0.69
N LEU A 270 25.74 -10.90 0.94
CA LEU A 270 24.76 -10.50 -0.06
C LEU A 270 24.22 -9.13 0.31
N GLN A 271 24.15 -8.21 -0.67
CA GLN A 271 23.54 -6.90 -0.49
C GLN A 271 22.20 -6.84 -1.24
N VAL A 272 21.12 -6.66 -0.48
CA VAL A 272 19.78 -6.38 -1.02
C VAL A 272 19.39 -4.94 -0.71
N THR A 273 18.45 -4.40 -1.47
CA THR A 273 18.04 -3.01 -1.42
C THR A 273 16.62 -2.91 -0.88
N ALA A 274 16.43 -2.14 0.19
CA ALA A 274 15.12 -1.72 0.69
C ALA A 274 14.85 -0.29 0.23
N SER A 275 13.79 -0.10 -0.56
CA SER A 275 13.30 1.22 -0.97
C SER A 275 12.10 1.59 -0.11
N VAL A 276 12.20 2.69 0.62
CA VAL A 276 11.13 3.24 1.47
C VAL A 276 10.46 4.37 0.71
N VAL A 277 9.17 4.24 0.47
CA VAL A 277 8.30 5.26 -0.11
C VAL A 277 7.39 5.77 0.98
N ALA A 278 7.46 7.08 1.23
CA ALA A 278 6.68 7.80 2.22
C ALA A 278 6.21 9.12 1.60
N GLN A 279 5.22 9.01 0.71
CA GLN A 279 4.61 10.16 0.06
C GLN A 279 3.15 10.29 0.52
N GLN A 280 2.75 11.52 0.80
CA GLN A 280 1.39 11.83 1.21
C GLN A 280 0.37 11.27 0.20
N GLY A 281 -0.60 10.51 0.70
CA GLY A 281 -1.66 9.90 -0.10
C GLY A 281 -1.34 8.49 -0.61
N THR A 282 -0.12 7.99 -0.40
CA THR A 282 0.31 6.66 -0.88
C THR A 282 0.52 5.65 0.25
N GLY A 283 0.54 6.10 1.50
CA GLY A 283 0.88 5.27 2.66
C GLY A 283 2.38 4.94 2.72
N LEU A 284 2.82 4.38 3.84
CA LEU A 284 4.20 3.94 4.02
C LEU A 284 4.42 2.58 3.33
N LYS A 285 5.38 2.51 2.42
CA LYS A 285 5.70 1.30 1.67
C LYS A 285 7.19 1.01 1.70
N VAL A 286 7.56 -0.25 1.95
CA VAL A 286 8.93 -0.75 1.90
C VAL A 286 8.99 -1.84 0.84
N SER A 287 9.85 -1.68 -0.17
CA SER A 287 10.06 -2.69 -1.22
C SER A 287 11.45 -3.26 -1.11
N VAL A 288 11.58 -4.58 -0.96
CA VAL A 288 12.86 -5.28 -0.86
C VAL A 288 13.17 -5.95 -2.19
N SER A 289 14.35 -5.67 -2.75
CA SER A 289 14.79 -6.12 -4.06
C SER A 289 16.29 -6.47 -4.05
N ALA A 290 16.74 -7.27 -5.02
CA ALA A 290 18.16 -7.52 -5.23
C ALA A 290 18.63 -6.80 -6.51
N PRO A 291 19.89 -6.35 -6.59
CA PRO A 291 20.40 -5.68 -7.80
C PRO A 291 20.32 -6.56 -9.05
N PHE A 292 20.62 -7.85 -8.92
CA PHE A 292 20.62 -8.82 -10.02
C PHE A 292 20.12 -10.19 -9.58
N TRP A 293 19.43 -10.88 -10.49
CA TRP A 293 19.14 -12.32 -10.38
C TRP A 293 19.84 -13.04 -11.51
N LEU A 294 20.70 -14.00 -11.17
CA LEU A 294 21.34 -14.86 -12.15
C LEU A 294 20.49 -16.11 -12.34
N VAL A 295 19.91 -16.27 -13.53
CA VAL A 295 19.05 -17.40 -13.88
C VAL A 295 19.81 -18.32 -14.84
N ASN A 296 20.20 -19.50 -14.36
CA ASN A 296 20.94 -20.46 -15.17
C ASN A 296 20.00 -21.31 -16.04
N LYS A 297 20.04 -21.08 -17.35
CA LYS A 297 19.27 -21.86 -18.35
C LYS A 297 20.14 -22.77 -19.22
N THR A 298 21.43 -22.92 -18.89
CA THR A 298 22.41 -23.64 -19.72
C THR A 298 22.31 -25.16 -19.60
N GLY A 299 21.69 -25.66 -18.52
CA GLY A 299 21.67 -27.09 -18.21
C GLY A 299 22.92 -27.58 -17.45
N LEU A 300 23.96 -26.76 -17.32
CA LEU A 300 25.20 -27.07 -16.61
C LEU A 300 25.15 -26.51 -15.17
N PRO A 301 25.81 -27.12 -14.18
CA PRO A 301 26.05 -26.50 -12.89
C PRO A 301 27.05 -25.34 -13.09
N LEU A 302 26.59 -24.12 -12.82
CA LEU A 302 27.40 -22.90 -12.97
C LEU A 302 27.60 -22.26 -11.61
N VAL A 303 28.85 -21.84 -11.35
CA VAL A 303 29.26 -21.11 -10.16
C VAL A 303 29.73 -19.72 -10.57
N PHE A 304 29.30 -18.70 -9.83
CA PHE A 304 29.53 -17.29 -10.13
C PHE A 304 30.35 -16.60 -9.03
N ARG A 305 31.16 -15.62 -9.44
CA ARG A 305 31.79 -14.67 -8.50
C ARG A 305 31.95 -13.30 -9.13
N GLN A 306 32.14 -12.28 -8.28
CA GLN A 306 32.60 -10.97 -8.73
C GLN A 306 34.06 -11.09 -9.18
N GLU A 307 34.38 -10.50 -10.33
CA GLU A 307 35.75 -10.55 -10.82
C GLU A 307 36.71 -9.74 -9.95
N GLY A 308 37.91 -10.27 -9.73
CA GLY A 308 38.89 -9.70 -8.80
C GLY A 308 38.65 -10.04 -7.33
N VAL A 309 37.62 -10.82 -6.99
CA VAL A 309 37.36 -11.32 -5.62
C VAL A 309 37.71 -12.81 -5.54
N ALA A 310 38.37 -13.22 -4.45
CA ALA A 310 38.82 -14.61 -4.25
C ALA A 310 37.67 -15.58 -3.92
N THR A 311 36.62 -15.09 -3.28
CA THR A 311 35.49 -15.90 -2.83
C THR A 311 34.35 -15.88 -3.84
N GLU A 312 33.61 -16.98 -3.87
CA GLU A 312 32.38 -17.11 -4.65
C GLU A 312 31.27 -16.22 -4.11
N THR A 313 30.26 -15.93 -4.92
CA THR A 313 29.09 -15.18 -4.45
C THR A 313 28.29 -16.00 -3.44
N ALA A 314 27.77 -15.31 -2.42
CA ALA A 314 26.95 -15.90 -1.36
C ALA A 314 25.72 -16.63 -1.91
N GLY A 315 25.31 -17.72 -1.25
CA GLY A 315 24.16 -18.54 -1.65
C GLY A 315 24.47 -19.66 -2.65
N GLN A 316 25.76 -19.93 -2.93
CA GLN A 316 26.20 -21.05 -3.77
C GLN A 316 26.93 -22.10 -2.94
N TYR A 317 26.34 -23.29 -2.79
CA TYR A 317 26.86 -24.37 -1.95
C TYR A 317 27.29 -25.57 -2.79
N GLU A 318 27.61 -26.70 -2.15
CA GLU A 318 28.09 -27.91 -2.81
C GLU A 318 27.14 -28.39 -3.93
N GLU A 319 25.82 -28.20 -3.81
CA GLU A 319 24.89 -28.57 -4.88
C GLU A 319 25.17 -27.80 -6.19
N HIS A 320 25.69 -26.58 -6.12
CA HIS A 320 26.00 -25.77 -7.30
C HIS A 320 27.25 -26.29 -8.05
N GLU A 321 28.04 -27.18 -7.43
CA GLU A 321 29.20 -27.82 -8.06
C GLU A 321 28.83 -29.08 -8.88
N VAL A 322 27.68 -29.69 -8.60
CA VAL A 322 27.24 -30.97 -9.18
C VAL A 322 25.94 -30.86 -9.95
N ALA A 323 25.00 -30.06 -9.45
CA ALA A 323 23.60 -30.10 -9.86
C ALA A 323 23.18 -28.83 -10.58
N ARG A 324 22.23 -28.99 -11.50
CA ARG A 324 21.59 -27.87 -12.18
C ARG A 324 20.67 -27.16 -11.20
N MET A 325 21.09 -25.98 -10.74
CA MET A 325 20.25 -25.09 -9.94
C MET A 325 19.25 -24.35 -10.84
N VAL A 326 17.97 -24.58 -10.57
CA VAL A 326 16.85 -23.93 -11.30
C VAL A 326 16.44 -22.60 -10.63
N ALA A 327 16.71 -22.46 -9.33
CA ALA A 327 16.37 -21.27 -8.56
C ALA A 327 17.28 -20.08 -8.93
N PRO A 328 16.74 -18.84 -9.04
CA PRO A 328 17.54 -17.66 -9.38
C PRO A 328 18.56 -17.29 -8.29
N LEU A 329 19.85 -17.22 -8.60
CA LEU A 329 20.84 -16.78 -7.62
C LEU A 329 20.76 -15.25 -7.41
N LEU A 330 20.58 -14.81 -6.17
CA LEU A 330 20.68 -13.38 -5.82
C LEU A 330 22.14 -12.94 -5.91
N PHE A 331 22.40 -11.87 -6.67
CA PHE A 331 23.76 -11.38 -6.89
C PHE A 331 23.86 -9.88 -6.62
N SER A 332 24.97 -9.51 -5.97
CA SER A 332 25.35 -8.12 -5.72
C SER A 332 26.87 -7.97 -5.77
N PHE A 333 27.36 -6.87 -6.34
CA PHE A 333 28.77 -6.49 -6.22
C PHE A 333 29.02 -5.96 -4.80
N VAL A 334 29.73 -6.74 -3.99
CA VAL A 334 29.96 -6.42 -2.56
C VAL A 334 31.24 -5.64 -2.38
N GLU A 335 32.31 -6.05 -3.06
CA GLU A 335 33.61 -5.38 -2.97
C GLU A 335 33.62 -4.20 -3.95
N GLN A 336 33.67 -2.97 -3.41
CA GLN A 336 33.59 -1.75 -4.22
C GLN A 336 34.88 -1.50 -5.01
N ASP A 337 36.02 -1.96 -4.50
CA ASP A 337 37.33 -1.81 -5.13
C ASP A 337 37.60 -2.88 -6.21
N ALA A 338 36.77 -3.92 -6.27
CA ALA A 338 36.88 -4.98 -7.27
C ALA A 338 36.09 -4.65 -8.54
N SER A 339 36.36 -5.40 -9.61
CA SER A 339 35.72 -5.17 -10.90
C SER A 339 34.19 -5.35 -10.80
N PRO A 340 33.35 -4.43 -11.34
CA PRO A 340 31.90 -4.58 -11.37
C PRO A 340 31.47 -5.51 -12.52
N THR A 341 32.18 -6.63 -12.67
CA THR A 341 31.94 -7.65 -13.68
C THR A 341 31.85 -9.01 -13.01
N VAL A 342 31.23 -9.96 -13.72
CA VAL A 342 30.97 -11.30 -13.24
C VAL A 342 31.80 -12.28 -14.05
N VAL A 343 32.31 -13.29 -13.38
CA VAL A 343 32.84 -14.50 -14.01
C VAL A 343 32.02 -15.69 -13.57
N ALA A 344 31.96 -16.69 -14.45
CA ALA A 344 31.30 -17.96 -14.20
C ALA A 344 32.25 -19.11 -14.53
N ARG A 345 32.08 -20.24 -13.84
CA ARG A 345 32.73 -21.50 -14.19
C ARG A 345 31.73 -22.64 -14.10
N VAL A 346 32.05 -23.75 -14.76
CA VAL A 346 31.33 -25.00 -14.53
C VAL A 346 31.70 -25.56 -13.15
N GLY A 347 30.77 -26.27 -12.53
CA GLY A 347 31.00 -26.99 -11.28
C GLY A 347 32.18 -27.96 -11.37
N SER A 348 32.90 -28.10 -10.26
CA SER A 348 34.12 -28.91 -10.13
C SER A 348 33.90 -30.41 -10.21
N LYS A 349 32.66 -30.86 -10.00
CA LYS A 349 32.31 -32.28 -9.93
C LYS A 349 31.56 -32.77 -11.18
N VAL A 350 31.66 -32.04 -12.29
CA VAL A 350 31.01 -32.40 -13.58
C VAL A 350 31.83 -33.41 -14.37
N HIS A 351 33.16 -33.31 -14.34
CA HIS A 351 34.06 -34.22 -15.03
C HIS A 351 35.15 -34.71 -14.07
N PRO A 352 35.33 -36.03 -13.87
CA PRO A 352 36.24 -36.58 -12.86
C PRO A 352 37.69 -36.07 -12.97
N GLU A 353 38.16 -35.84 -14.20
CA GLU A 353 39.53 -35.37 -14.48
C GLU A 353 39.58 -33.92 -14.99
N GLY A 354 38.45 -33.21 -14.98
CA GLY A 354 38.37 -31.86 -15.53
C GLY A 354 38.71 -30.79 -14.50
N THR A 355 39.59 -29.85 -14.83
CA THR A 355 39.85 -28.66 -14.00
C THR A 355 38.98 -27.49 -14.46
N PRO A 356 37.99 -27.03 -13.68
CA PRO A 356 37.13 -25.93 -14.07
C PRO A 356 37.91 -24.65 -14.30
N GLN A 357 37.58 -23.96 -15.39
CA GLN A 357 38.14 -22.65 -15.71
C GLN A 357 37.07 -21.57 -15.58
N TRP A 358 37.46 -20.43 -15.03
CA TRP A 358 36.62 -19.23 -15.07
C TRP A 358 36.58 -18.69 -16.49
N CYS A 359 35.40 -18.30 -16.95
CA CYS A 359 35.24 -17.64 -18.23
C CYS A 359 35.84 -16.23 -18.21
N GLN A 360 35.93 -15.60 -19.38
CA GLN A 360 36.19 -14.16 -19.46
C GLN A 360 35.09 -13.38 -18.73
N HIS A 361 35.48 -12.34 -18.01
CA HIS A 361 34.54 -11.53 -17.24
C HIS A 361 33.58 -10.75 -18.15
N PHE A 362 32.36 -10.53 -17.67
CA PHE A 362 31.32 -9.82 -18.41
C PHE A 362 30.49 -8.90 -17.51
N ARG A 363 29.88 -7.87 -18.12
CA ARG A 363 29.06 -6.88 -17.41
C ARG A 363 27.61 -7.32 -17.31
N LEU A 364 26.98 -7.02 -16.18
CA LEU A 364 25.54 -7.17 -15.98
C LEU A 364 24.81 -5.88 -16.39
N GLN A 365 24.67 -5.66 -17.71
CA GLN A 365 23.93 -4.53 -18.25
C GLN A 365 22.80 -5.01 -19.18
N PRO A 366 21.65 -4.32 -19.22
CA PRO A 366 20.57 -4.65 -20.15
C PRO A 366 21.09 -4.70 -21.59
N GLY A 367 20.72 -5.75 -22.33
CA GLY A 367 21.09 -5.91 -23.74
C GLY A 367 22.50 -6.43 -24.01
N VAL A 368 23.35 -6.63 -22.98
CA VAL A 368 24.66 -7.27 -23.18
C VAL A 368 24.46 -8.75 -23.45
N GLN A 369 24.95 -9.20 -24.60
CA GLN A 369 25.06 -10.61 -24.96
C GLN A 369 26.55 -10.92 -25.15
N VAL A 370 27.08 -11.85 -24.35
CA VAL A 370 28.42 -12.39 -24.58
C VAL A 370 28.27 -13.46 -25.66
N ARG A 371 29.05 -13.32 -26.75
CA ARG A 371 28.92 -14.15 -27.96
C ARG A 371 29.02 -15.65 -27.66
N ARG A 372 28.24 -16.43 -28.41
CA ARG A 372 28.29 -17.89 -28.49
C ARG A 372 29.65 -18.40 -28.93
#